data_AF-A0A2V8HV72-F1
#
_entry.id   AF-A0A2V8HV72-F1
#
_cell.length_a   1.000
_cell.length_b   1.000
_cell.length_c   1.000
_cell.angle_alpha   90.00
_cell.angle_beta   90.00
_cell.angle_gamma   90.00
#
_symmetry.space_group_name_H-M   'P 1'
#
loop_
_entity.id
_entity.type
_entity.pdbx_description
1 polymer ?
#
loop_
_entity_poly.entity_id
_entity_poly.type
_entity_poly.pdbx_seq_one_letter_code
_entity_poly.pdbx_strand_id
1 'polypeptide(L)'
;MRVLDGALAPPDGTGSRILFVDLETTGLSGGAGTIAFLVGCAWFDIGALQVRQFLLTSYAAERALLAAVAECFDDTALLVTYNGKTFDVPVMETRWLFHRMEMPLDGVRHFDMLHPARRLWRDRPDGVAADAYADGDAGCRLATLERVLFGVRRVGDVPGMEIPSRYFRFLRSGNAAPLEPVLEHNRLDLVSLAAVTAHAARLAHEGSDACRDGSEALALGRVYERAGAVDRALACYGRAARDSHAAVDVKGEALYRIGLRHRRERRFAEAAAIWRELRDLDGGSRPLMTELRRFAAEALAVHHEHRERDLEGARELALLALEEADGASFHVKAEATRHRLSRLDRKLAQKKDSHLFGGCI
;
A
#
# COMPACT_ATOMS: atom_id res chain seq x y z
N MET A 1 -0.80 5.91 13.11
CA MET A 1 -1.75 4.87 12.62
C MET A 1 -2.86 5.41 11.73
N ARG A 2 -3.63 6.45 12.10
CA ARG A 2 -4.76 6.94 11.26
C ARG A 2 -4.41 7.40 9.84
N VAL A 3 -3.18 7.86 9.61
CA VAL A 3 -2.69 8.16 8.25
C VAL A 3 -2.59 6.89 7.39
N LEU A 4 -2.24 5.76 8.00
CA LEU A 4 -2.10 4.46 7.33
C LEU A 4 -3.46 3.76 7.14
N ASP A 5 -4.39 3.97 8.06
CA ASP A 5 -5.78 3.51 8.00
C ASP A 5 -6.74 4.64 8.42
N GLY A 6 -7.35 5.30 7.44
CA GLY A 6 -8.30 6.39 7.65
C GLY A 6 -9.61 5.95 8.32
N ALA A 7 -9.93 4.65 8.30
CA ALA A 7 -11.09 4.10 8.98
C ALA A 7 -10.84 3.84 10.48
N LEU A 8 -9.58 3.93 10.94
CA LEU A 8 -9.24 3.72 12.33
C LEU A 8 -9.82 4.87 13.18
N ALA A 9 -10.68 4.50 14.13
CA ALA A 9 -11.29 5.43 15.08
C ALA A 9 -10.22 6.20 15.88
N PRO A 10 -10.49 7.47 16.25
CA PRO A 10 -9.61 8.21 17.14
C PRO A 10 -9.45 7.49 18.49
N PRO A 11 -8.36 7.75 19.23
CA PRO A 11 -8.27 7.31 20.62
C PRO A 11 -9.45 7.87 21.40
N ASP A 12 -10.16 6.99 22.09
CA ASP A 12 -11.27 7.32 22.98
C ASP A 12 -10.83 7.39 24.46
N GLY A 13 -9.53 7.20 24.72
CA GLY A 13 -8.95 7.19 26.07
C GLY A 13 -9.13 5.88 26.81
N THR A 14 -9.67 4.85 26.16
CA THR A 14 -9.77 3.50 26.72
C THR A 14 -8.50 2.70 26.43
N GLY A 15 -8.03 1.97 27.45
CA GLY A 15 -6.81 1.18 27.38
C GLY A 15 -5.52 2.00 27.30
N SER A 16 -4.39 1.33 27.50
CA SER A 16 -3.05 1.90 27.27
C SER A 16 -2.18 1.08 26.32
N ARG A 17 -2.57 -0.17 26.04
CA ARG A 17 -1.72 -1.17 25.37
C ARG A 17 -2.07 -1.36 23.89
N ILE A 18 -1.04 -1.66 23.09
CA ILE A 18 -1.19 -2.23 21.75
C ILE A 18 -1.00 -3.75 21.86
N LEU A 19 -1.99 -4.51 21.43
CA LEU A 19 -1.98 -5.97 21.41
C LEU A 19 -1.85 -6.47 19.97
N PHE A 20 -0.86 -7.31 19.73
CA PHE A 20 -0.65 -8.02 18.47
C PHE A 20 -1.21 -9.43 18.60
N VAL A 21 -2.00 -9.88 17.62
CA VAL A 21 -2.60 -11.23 17.62
C VAL A 21 -2.36 -11.90 16.28
N ASP A 22 -2.05 -13.20 16.36
CA ASP A 22 -1.89 -14.12 15.23
C ASP A 22 -2.40 -15.52 15.64
N LEU A 23 -3.07 -16.23 14.73
CA LEU A 23 -3.69 -17.52 15.01
C LEU A 23 -3.18 -18.63 14.10
N GLU A 24 -3.03 -19.84 14.67
CA GLU A 24 -3.02 -21.07 13.89
C GLU A 24 -4.33 -21.80 14.06
N THR A 25 -4.91 -22.22 12.94
CA THR A 25 -6.27 -22.77 12.91
C THR A 25 -6.32 -24.15 12.27
N THR A 26 -7.39 -24.90 12.56
CA THR A 26 -7.60 -26.24 11.99
C THR A 26 -7.98 -26.24 10.51
N GLY A 27 -8.22 -25.07 9.89
CA GLY A 27 -8.63 -24.97 8.49
C GLY A 27 -8.47 -23.56 7.92
N LEU A 28 -8.16 -23.48 6.63
CA LEU A 28 -7.73 -22.24 5.95
C LEU A 28 -8.89 -21.31 5.54
N SER A 29 -10.15 -21.71 5.73
CA SER A 29 -11.32 -21.03 5.16
C SER A 29 -12.35 -20.52 6.20
N GLY A 30 -11.98 -20.44 7.49
CA GLY A 30 -12.75 -19.69 8.51
C GLY A 30 -14.20 -20.16 8.77
N GLY A 31 -14.59 -21.35 8.32
CA GLY A 31 -15.94 -21.88 8.52
C GLY A 31 -16.26 -22.19 9.99
N ALA A 32 -17.53 -22.46 10.32
CA ALA A 32 -18.00 -22.68 11.69
C ALA A 32 -17.28 -23.82 12.46
N GLY A 33 -16.63 -24.75 11.75
CA GLY A 33 -15.81 -25.82 12.32
C GLY A 33 -14.33 -25.50 12.50
N THR A 34 -13.87 -24.33 12.04
CA THR A 34 -12.49 -23.87 12.21
C THR A 34 -12.28 -23.47 13.67
N ILE A 35 -11.21 -23.99 14.27
CA ILE A 35 -10.83 -23.75 15.65
C ILE A 35 -9.42 -23.15 15.65
N ALA A 36 -9.23 -22.06 16.39
CA ALA A 36 -7.89 -21.54 16.69
C ALA A 36 -7.25 -22.45 17.74
N PHE A 37 -6.32 -23.29 17.29
CA PHE A 37 -5.65 -24.24 18.20
C PHE A 37 -4.37 -23.63 18.79
N LEU A 38 -3.82 -22.59 18.18
CA LEU A 38 -2.77 -21.78 18.76
C LEU A 38 -3.19 -20.32 18.63
N VAL A 39 -3.26 -19.62 19.76
CA VAL A 39 -3.50 -18.18 19.80
C VAL A 39 -2.23 -17.52 20.30
N GLY A 40 -1.60 -16.74 19.43
CA GLY A 40 -0.47 -15.91 19.77
C GLY A 40 -0.93 -14.51 20.19
N CYS A 41 -0.44 -14.03 21.32
CA CYS A 41 -0.64 -12.66 21.78
C CYS A 41 0.71 -12.02 22.10
N ALA A 42 0.94 -10.80 21.63
CA ALA A 42 2.13 -10.04 21.98
C ALA A 42 1.85 -8.58 22.32
N TRP A 43 2.61 -8.03 23.26
CA TRP A 43 2.50 -6.63 23.66
C TRP A 43 3.84 -6.12 24.20
N PHE A 44 4.04 -4.80 24.21
CA PHE A 44 5.22 -4.21 24.82
C PHE A 44 4.99 -4.01 26.32
N ASP A 45 5.94 -4.49 27.12
CA ASP A 45 5.99 -4.29 28.57
C ASP A 45 7.45 -4.18 29.04
N ILE A 46 7.72 -3.22 29.93
CA ILE A 46 9.07 -2.93 30.48
C ILE A 46 10.17 -2.89 29.38
N GLY A 47 9.86 -2.25 28.24
CA GLY A 47 10.82 -2.07 27.14
C GLY A 47 11.11 -3.31 26.27
N ALA A 48 10.40 -4.41 26.47
CA ALA A 48 10.52 -5.62 25.65
C ALA A 48 9.18 -6.06 25.08
N LEU A 49 9.21 -6.77 23.94
CA LEU A 49 8.03 -7.43 23.38
C LEU A 49 7.81 -8.75 24.14
N GLN A 50 6.72 -8.82 24.89
CA GLN A 50 6.25 -10.04 25.54
C GLN A 50 5.44 -10.84 24.54
N VAL A 51 5.66 -12.15 24.48
CA VAL A 51 4.88 -13.07 23.65
C VAL A 51 4.29 -14.15 24.55
N ARG A 52 2.97 -14.33 24.48
CA ARG A 52 2.23 -15.39 25.16
C ARG A 52 1.49 -16.22 24.12
N GLN A 53 1.67 -17.52 24.18
CA GLN A 53 1.07 -18.48 23.26
C GLN A 53 0.14 -19.42 24.01
N PHE A 54 -1.10 -19.53 23.53
CA PHE A 54 -2.11 -20.39 24.11
C PHE A 54 -2.37 -21.56 23.17
N LEU A 55 -1.92 -22.75 23.57
CA LEU A 55 -2.08 -23.98 22.80
C LEU A 55 -3.27 -24.79 23.30
N LEU A 56 -4.17 -25.14 22.38
CA LEU A 56 -5.30 -26.01 22.64
C LEU A 56 -4.83 -27.47 22.70
N THR A 57 -4.79 -28.07 23.89
CA THR A 57 -4.32 -29.46 24.05
C THR A 57 -5.42 -30.51 23.85
N SER A 58 -6.69 -30.09 23.90
CA SER A 58 -7.85 -30.90 23.58
C SER A 58 -9.05 -29.99 23.29
N TYR A 59 -10.03 -30.44 22.51
CA TYR A 59 -11.23 -29.63 22.23
C TYR A 59 -12.05 -29.29 23.48
N ALA A 60 -12.01 -30.14 24.52
CA ALA A 60 -12.70 -29.87 25.79
C ALA A 60 -12.10 -28.67 26.54
N ALA A 61 -10.84 -28.31 26.27
CA ALA A 61 -10.14 -27.19 26.90
C ALA A 61 -10.40 -25.84 26.21
N GLU A 62 -11.15 -25.80 25.11
CA GLU A 62 -11.31 -24.58 24.29
C GLU A 62 -11.89 -23.41 25.08
N ARG A 63 -12.92 -23.63 25.89
CA ARG A 63 -13.50 -22.58 26.73
C ARG A 63 -12.48 -21.98 27.70
N ALA A 64 -11.62 -22.81 28.28
CA ALA A 64 -10.57 -22.35 29.19
C ALA A 64 -9.49 -21.55 28.46
N LEU A 65 -9.10 -22.00 27.25
CA LEU A 65 -8.18 -21.27 26.38
C LEU A 65 -8.74 -19.89 26.02
N LEU A 66 -9.98 -19.83 25.55
CA LEU A 66 -10.64 -18.57 25.17
C LEU A 66 -10.75 -17.60 26.36
N ALA A 67 -10.96 -18.12 27.57
CA ALA A 67 -11.02 -17.29 28.78
C ALA A 67 -9.65 -16.70 29.10
N ALA A 68 -8.59 -17.51 29.02
CA ALA A 68 -7.22 -17.03 29.25
C ALA A 68 -6.74 -16.07 28.15
N VAL A 69 -7.20 -16.22 26.91
CA VAL A 69 -6.95 -15.28 25.82
C VAL A 69 -7.70 -13.96 26.04
N ALA A 70 -8.93 -14.00 26.55
CA ALA A 70 -9.71 -12.79 26.82
C ALA A 70 -8.99 -11.85 27.80
N GLU A 71 -8.28 -12.39 28.81
CA GLU A 71 -7.45 -11.61 29.74
C GLU A 71 -6.36 -10.79 29.04
N CYS A 72 -5.89 -11.18 27.85
CA CYS A 72 -4.91 -10.39 27.10
C CYS A 72 -5.49 -9.11 26.51
N PHE A 73 -6.81 -9.03 26.34
CA PHE A 73 -7.51 -7.85 25.84
C PHE A 73 -7.76 -6.80 26.92
N ASP A 74 -7.59 -7.15 28.19
CA ASP A 74 -7.66 -6.19 29.30
C ASP A 74 -6.65 -5.05 29.07
N ASP A 75 -7.12 -3.81 29.20
CA ASP A 75 -6.35 -2.58 28.96
C ASP A 75 -5.82 -2.40 27.51
N THR A 76 -6.36 -3.15 26.54
CA THR A 76 -6.00 -3.02 25.12
C THR A 76 -6.69 -1.82 24.47
N ALA A 77 -5.90 -0.81 24.10
CA ALA A 77 -6.35 0.37 23.37
C ALA A 77 -6.42 0.16 21.85
N LEU A 78 -5.66 -0.81 21.34
CA LEU A 78 -5.52 -1.10 19.92
C LEU A 78 -5.12 -2.56 19.69
N LEU A 79 -5.98 -3.31 19.00
CA LEU A 79 -5.65 -4.59 18.40
C LEU A 79 -4.95 -4.39 17.06
N VAL A 80 -3.86 -5.12 16.84
CA VAL A 80 -3.12 -5.19 15.58
C VAL A 80 -3.04 -6.64 15.11
N THR A 81 -3.41 -6.88 13.86
CA THR A 81 -3.34 -8.20 13.21
C THR A 81 -2.77 -8.07 11.80
N TYR A 82 -2.45 -9.20 11.16
CA TYR A 82 -2.14 -9.26 9.74
C TYR A 82 -3.24 -10.05 9.00
N ASN A 83 -4.07 -9.40 8.19
CA ASN A 83 -5.25 -10.01 7.54
C ASN A 83 -6.38 -10.46 8.50
N GLY A 84 -6.25 -10.13 9.80
CA GLY A 84 -7.20 -10.56 10.82
C GLY A 84 -8.60 -9.98 10.74
N LYS A 85 -8.84 -8.86 10.03
CA LYS A 85 -10.22 -8.36 9.81
C LYS A 85 -11.09 -9.37 9.06
N THR A 86 -10.47 -10.17 8.20
CA THR A 86 -11.18 -11.15 7.35
C THR A 86 -11.02 -12.59 7.82
N PHE A 87 -10.18 -12.86 8.81
CA PHE A 87 -9.83 -14.21 9.22
C PHE A 87 -9.78 -14.38 10.74
N ASP A 88 -8.72 -13.89 11.40
CA ASP A 88 -8.46 -14.14 12.82
C ASP A 88 -9.60 -13.68 13.73
N VAL A 89 -10.06 -12.44 13.54
CA VAL A 89 -11.12 -11.85 14.37
C VAL A 89 -12.44 -12.60 14.18
N PRO A 90 -12.97 -12.82 12.96
CA PRO A 90 -14.18 -13.61 12.75
C PRO A 90 -14.12 -15.03 13.34
N VAL A 91 -12.96 -15.70 13.28
CA VAL A 91 -12.77 -17.03 13.90
C VAL A 91 -12.96 -16.92 15.41
N MET A 92 -12.24 -16.01 16.07
CA MET A 92 -12.30 -15.85 17.52
C MET A 92 -13.70 -15.41 18.00
N GLU A 93 -14.33 -14.46 17.34
CA GLU A 93 -15.73 -14.02 17.62
C GLU A 93 -16.70 -15.21 17.58
N THR A 94 -16.59 -16.04 16.54
CA THR A 94 -17.42 -17.24 16.41
C THR A 94 -17.18 -18.22 17.56
N ARG A 95 -15.92 -18.39 18.02
CA ARG A 95 -15.59 -19.30 19.13
C ARG A 95 -16.09 -18.79 20.47
N TRP A 96 -15.94 -17.49 20.78
CA TRP A 96 -16.51 -16.90 21.99
C TRP A 96 -18.04 -16.99 22.00
N LEU A 97 -18.69 -16.71 20.87
CA LEU A 97 -20.15 -16.84 20.74
C LEU A 97 -20.62 -18.29 20.93
N PHE A 98 -19.92 -19.26 20.35
CA PHE A 98 -20.22 -20.69 20.50
C PHE A 98 -20.19 -21.13 21.97
N HIS A 99 -19.21 -20.64 22.73
CA HIS A 99 -19.09 -20.90 24.17
C HIS A 99 -19.93 -19.99 25.07
N ARG A 100 -20.75 -19.10 24.48
CA ARG A 100 -21.58 -18.10 25.19
C ARG A 100 -20.77 -17.22 26.14
N MET A 101 -19.59 -16.82 25.71
CA MET A 101 -18.69 -15.94 26.46
C MET A 101 -18.96 -14.48 26.11
N GLU A 102 -18.59 -13.58 27.03
CA GLU A 102 -18.55 -12.15 26.74
C GLU A 102 -17.51 -11.85 25.65
N MET A 103 -17.78 -10.85 24.81
CA MET A 103 -16.94 -10.51 23.66
C MET A 103 -15.83 -9.55 24.12
N PRO A 104 -14.55 -9.99 24.22
CA PRO A 104 -13.47 -9.13 24.70
C PRO A 104 -13.04 -8.06 23.68
N LEU A 105 -13.54 -8.16 22.44
CA LEU A 105 -13.22 -7.24 21.36
C LEU A 105 -14.17 -6.04 21.29
N ASP A 106 -15.26 -6.04 22.06
CA ASP A 106 -16.25 -4.97 22.00
C ASP A 106 -15.62 -3.61 22.37
N GLY A 107 -15.66 -2.66 21.44
CA GLY A 107 -15.06 -1.34 21.61
C GLY A 107 -13.54 -1.28 21.36
N VAL A 108 -12.85 -2.42 21.20
CA VAL A 108 -11.42 -2.43 20.91
C VAL A 108 -11.17 -1.97 19.48
N ARG A 109 -10.38 -0.93 19.31
CA ARG A 109 -9.99 -0.44 17.98
C ARG A 109 -9.10 -1.46 17.28
N HIS A 110 -9.31 -1.65 15.98
CA HIS A 110 -8.60 -2.67 15.21
C HIS A 110 -7.87 -2.10 14.00
N PHE A 111 -6.54 -2.28 13.99
CA PHE A 111 -5.65 -1.93 12.90
C PHE A 111 -5.11 -3.20 12.22
N ASP A 112 -5.59 -3.45 11.00
CA ASP A 112 -5.10 -4.57 10.20
C ASP A 112 -3.96 -4.10 9.29
N MET A 113 -2.77 -4.65 9.54
CA MET A 113 -1.53 -4.23 8.89
C MET A 113 -1.44 -4.64 7.42
N LEU A 114 -2.26 -5.60 6.94
CA LEU A 114 -2.23 -6.04 5.55
C LEU A 114 -2.57 -4.89 4.58
N HIS A 115 -3.56 -4.06 4.91
CA HIS A 115 -3.97 -2.98 4.01
C HIS A 115 -2.94 -1.85 3.90
N PRO A 116 -2.38 -1.32 5.00
CA PRO A 116 -1.21 -0.45 4.96
C PRO A 116 -0.03 -1.09 4.22
N ALA A 117 0.27 -2.36 4.47
CA ALA A 117 1.40 -3.04 3.85
C ALA A 117 1.28 -3.09 2.32
N ARG A 118 0.09 -3.46 1.81
CA ARG A 118 -0.22 -3.44 0.38
C ARG A 118 -0.08 -2.05 -0.25
N ARG A 119 -0.37 -0.99 0.50
CA ARG A 119 -0.24 0.39 0.00
C ARG A 119 1.20 0.88 -0.04
N LEU A 120 2.04 0.40 0.88
CA LEU A 120 3.42 0.83 1.03
C LEU A 120 4.39 -0.01 0.18
N TRP A 121 4.14 -1.31 0.04
CA TRP A 121 5.17 -2.24 -0.47
C TRP A 121 4.71 -3.20 -1.56
N ARG A 122 3.44 -3.22 -2.00
CA ARG A 122 2.99 -4.16 -3.05
C ARG A 122 3.74 -3.97 -4.37
N ASP A 123 3.76 -2.75 -4.90
CA ASP A 123 4.21 -2.47 -6.29
C ASP A 123 5.74 -2.37 -6.41
N ARG A 124 6.49 -3.12 -5.60
CA ARG A 124 7.95 -3.00 -5.57
C ARG A 124 8.62 -3.99 -6.54
N PRO A 125 9.67 -3.54 -7.26
CA PRO A 125 10.43 -4.39 -8.17
C PRO A 125 11.30 -5.44 -7.46
N ASP A 126 11.49 -5.32 -6.14
CA ASP A 126 12.31 -6.23 -5.30
C ASP A 126 11.57 -7.52 -4.86
N GLY A 127 10.41 -7.81 -5.46
CA GLY A 127 9.79 -9.14 -5.39
C GLY A 127 8.63 -9.29 -4.40
N VAL A 128 8.20 -8.22 -3.71
CA VAL A 128 6.96 -8.27 -2.89
C VAL A 128 5.72 -8.59 -3.78
N ALA A 129 5.72 -8.11 -5.02
CA ALA A 129 4.74 -8.50 -6.05
C ALA A 129 5.02 -9.87 -6.67
N ALA A 130 6.28 -10.32 -6.69
CA ALA A 130 6.71 -11.55 -7.38
C ALA A 130 6.45 -12.83 -6.57
N ASP A 131 6.24 -12.72 -5.25
CA ASP A 131 5.81 -13.83 -4.39
C ASP A 131 4.32 -14.24 -4.61
N ALA A 132 3.70 -13.79 -5.70
CA ALA A 132 2.44 -14.31 -6.19
C ALA A 132 2.62 -15.76 -6.70
N TYR A 133 2.69 -16.70 -5.77
CA TYR A 133 2.52 -18.12 -6.07
C TYR A 133 1.12 -18.37 -6.67
N ALA A 134 1.01 -19.45 -7.43
CA ALA A 134 -0.09 -19.86 -8.31
C ALA A 134 -1.53 -19.94 -7.72
N ASP A 135 -1.74 -19.56 -6.46
CA ASP A 135 -3.03 -19.65 -5.74
C ASP A 135 -3.78 -18.31 -5.58
N GLY A 136 -3.42 -17.29 -6.36
CA GLY A 136 -4.21 -16.05 -6.44
C GLY A 136 -4.13 -15.11 -5.22
N ASP A 137 -3.19 -15.34 -4.31
CA ASP A 137 -2.95 -14.47 -3.16
C ASP A 137 -2.13 -13.23 -3.56
N ALA A 138 -2.74 -12.06 -3.38
CA ALA A 138 -2.19 -10.78 -3.81
C ALA A 138 -1.02 -10.34 -2.92
N GLY A 139 0.19 -10.79 -3.30
CA GLY A 139 1.53 -10.27 -3.00
C GLY A 139 1.61 -9.23 -1.88
N CYS A 140 1.66 -9.70 -0.64
CA CYS A 140 2.19 -8.99 0.54
C CYS A 140 2.11 -9.95 1.75
N ARG A 141 2.86 -11.05 1.75
CA ARG A 141 2.88 -11.96 2.91
C ARG A 141 3.80 -11.39 3.99
N LEU A 142 3.53 -11.70 5.26
CA LEU A 142 4.32 -11.17 6.38
C LEU A 142 5.79 -11.62 6.30
N ALA A 143 6.04 -12.89 6.00
CA ALA A 143 7.39 -13.43 5.78
C ALA A 143 8.13 -12.74 4.61
N THR A 144 7.40 -12.34 3.55
CA THR A 144 7.98 -11.56 2.44
C THR A 144 8.43 -10.18 2.91
N LEU A 145 7.60 -9.49 3.70
CA LEU A 145 7.94 -8.17 4.25
C LEU A 145 9.11 -8.24 5.23
N GLU A 146 9.15 -9.26 6.07
CA GLU A 146 10.27 -9.52 6.97
C GLU A 146 11.60 -9.60 6.21
N ARG A 147 11.63 -10.37 5.12
CA ARG A 147 12.81 -10.49 4.27
C ARG A 147 13.18 -9.18 3.57
N VAL A 148 12.20 -8.49 2.99
CA VAL A 148 12.45 -7.28 2.17
C VAL A 148 12.77 -6.06 3.03
N LEU A 149 12.17 -5.93 4.20
CA LEU A 149 12.34 -4.75 5.08
C LEU A 149 13.49 -4.94 6.07
N PHE A 150 13.71 -6.16 6.56
CA PHE A 150 14.67 -6.43 7.64
C PHE A 150 15.80 -7.39 7.24
N GLY A 151 15.77 -7.95 6.03
CA GLY A 151 16.81 -8.87 5.56
C GLY A 151 16.80 -10.23 6.26
N VAL A 152 15.76 -10.53 7.04
CA VAL A 152 15.67 -11.77 7.82
C VAL A 152 15.19 -12.92 6.92
N ARG A 153 15.82 -14.08 7.07
CA ARG A 153 15.41 -15.32 6.42
C ARG A 153 15.17 -16.37 7.50
N ARG A 154 13.93 -16.85 7.59
CA ARG A 154 13.57 -17.91 8.52
C ARG A 154 14.24 -19.22 8.13
N VAL A 155 14.73 -19.97 9.11
CA VAL A 155 15.35 -21.28 8.94
C VAL A 155 14.48 -22.31 9.64
N GLY A 156 14.10 -23.38 8.93
CA GLY A 156 13.26 -24.45 9.50
C GLY A 156 11.78 -24.09 9.66
N ASP A 157 11.32 -23.04 8.98
CA ASP A 157 9.92 -22.60 9.05
C ASP A 157 8.96 -23.62 8.43
N VAL A 158 7.75 -23.72 8.98
CA VAL A 158 6.73 -24.68 8.53
C VAL A 158 5.86 -24.03 7.44
N PRO A 159 5.61 -24.72 6.32
CA PRO A 159 4.60 -24.25 5.37
C PRO A 159 3.22 -24.20 6.04
N GLY A 160 2.52 -23.06 5.96
CA GLY A 160 1.22 -22.86 6.63
C GLY A 160 0.19 -23.97 6.34
N MET A 161 0.19 -24.52 5.13
CA MET A 161 -0.69 -25.64 4.75
C MET A 161 -0.43 -26.94 5.55
N GLU A 162 0.76 -27.15 6.09
CA GLU A 162 1.11 -28.32 6.90
C GLU A 162 0.70 -28.16 8.37
N ILE A 163 0.56 -26.93 8.85
CA ILE A 163 0.35 -26.59 10.26
C ILE A 163 -0.85 -27.35 10.86
N PRO A 164 -2.05 -27.39 10.24
CA PRO A 164 -3.19 -28.15 10.77
C PRO A 164 -2.90 -29.65 10.92
N SER A 165 -2.18 -30.23 9.98
CA SER A 165 -1.86 -31.67 9.99
C SER A 165 -0.97 -32.07 11.16
N ARG A 166 -0.06 -31.18 11.57
CA ARG A 166 0.84 -31.35 12.73
C ARG A 166 0.04 -31.31 14.03
N TYR A 167 -0.91 -30.39 14.14
CA TYR A 167 -1.84 -30.34 15.26
C TYR A 167 -2.69 -31.60 15.41
N PHE A 168 -3.30 -32.09 14.32
CA PHE A 168 -4.07 -33.34 14.39
C PHE A 168 -3.21 -34.57 14.74
N ARG A 169 -1.93 -34.58 14.35
CA ARG A 169 -0.98 -35.63 14.77
C ARG A 169 -0.70 -35.57 16.27
N PHE A 170 -0.51 -34.38 16.81
CA PHE A 170 -0.37 -34.17 18.25
C PHE A 170 -1.59 -34.69 19.02
N LEU A 171 -2.81 -34.30 18.62
CA LEU A 171 -4.03 -34.76 19.29
C LEU A 171 -4.20 -36.30 19.29
N ARG A 172 -3.80 -36.98 18.21
CA ARG A 172 -3.89 -38.45 18.13
C ARG A 172 -2.81 -39.18 18.91
N SER A 173 -1.60 -38.62 18.98
CA SER A 173 -0.42 -39.33 19.52
C SER A 173 -0.02 -38.87 20.91
N GLY A 174 -0.48 -37.72 21.38
CA GLY A 174 0.03 -37.03 22.57
C GLY A 174 1.45 -36.47 22.41
N ASN A 175 2.13 -36.72 21.29
CA ASN A 175 3.49 -36.24 21.05
C ASN A 175 3.47 -34.79 20.57
N ALA A 176 4.00 -33.87 21.40
CA ALA A 176 4.06 -32.44 21.11
C ALA A 176 5.24 -32.02 20.22
N ALA A 177 6.24 -32.88 19.99
CA ALA A 177 7.42 -32.54 19.19
C ALA A 177 7.10 -31.94 17.80
N PRO A 178 6.07 -32.40 17.05
CA PRO A 178 5.69 -31.79 15.77
C PRO A 178 5.20 -30.34 15.86
N LEU A 179 4.83 -29.86 17.06
CA LEU A 179 4.31 -28.50 17.28
C LEU A 179 5.39 -27.47 17.56
N GLU A 180 6.61 -27.87 17.93
CA GLU A 180 7.69 -26.92 18.22
C GLU A 180 7.94 -25.94 17.04
N PRO A 181 8.05 -26.41 15.77
CA PRO A 181 8.16 -25.50 14.63
C PRO A 181 6.92 -24.62 14.39
N VAL A 182 5.73 -25.07 14.81
CA VAL A 182 4.47 -24.30 14.69
C VAL A 182 4.44 -23.16 15.73
N LEU A 183 4.86 -23.47 16.96
CA LEU A 183 5.00 -22.46 18.01
C LEU A 183 6.03 -21.39 17.60
N GLU A 184 7.16 -21.80 17.03
CA GLU A 184 8.16 -20.85 16.55
C GLU A 184 7.65 -20.02 15.36
N HIS A 185 6.89 -20.62 14.42
CA HIS A 185 6.24 -19.89 13.32
C HIS A 185 5.36 -18.74 13.84
N ASN A 186 4.39 -19.06 14.68
CA ASN A 186 3.47 -18.09 15.27
C ASN A 186 4.20 -17.02 16.10
N ARG A 187 5.26 -17.41 16.83
CA ARG A 187 6.09 -16.46 17.58
C ARG A 187 6.80 -15.48 16.64
N LEU A 188 7.38 -15.96 15.54
CA LEU A 188 8.04 -15.13 14.54
C LEU A 188 7.03 -14.23 13.80
N ASP A 189 5.83 -14.71 13.53
CA ASP A 189 4.76 -13.89 12.95
C ASP A 189 4.35 -12.73 13.86
N LEU A 190 4.21 -12.94 15.17
CA LEU A 190 3.96 -11.86 16.12
C LEU A 190 5.10 -10.82 16.14
N VAL A 191 6.36 -11.29 16.16
CA VAL A 191 7.54 -10.40 16.15
C VAL A 191 7.59 -9.60 14.84
N SER A 192 7.40 -10.26 13.70
CA SER A 192 7.41 -9.62 12.38
C SER A 192 6.25 -8.66 12.22
N LEU A 193 5.05 -9.00 12.72
CA LEU A 193 3.90 -8.10 12.73
C LEU A 193 4.21 -6.83 13.53
N ALA A 194 4.77 -6.96 14.73
CA ALA A 194 5.17 -5.82 15.55
C ALA A 194 6.22 -4.95 14.84
N ALA A 195 7.26 -5.58 14.26
CA ALA A 195 8.33 -4.88 13.55
C ALA A 195 7.83 -4.15 12.30
N VAL A 196 7.04 -4.81 11.45
CA VAL A 196 6.43 -4.20 10.24
C VAL A 196 5.51 -3.05 10.63
N THR A 197 4.70 -3.22 11.68
CA THR A 197 3.81 -2.18 12.19
C THR A 197 4.59 -0.97 12.70
N ALA A 198 5.65 -1.19 13.48
CA ALA A 198 6.51 -0.12 13.97
C ALA A 198 7.22 0.62 12.81
N HIS A 199 7.70 -0.12 11.82
CA HIS A 199 8.31 0.46 10.63
C HIS A 199 7.33 1.32 9.82
N ALA A 200 6.10 0.84 9.61
CA ALA A 200 5.04 1.60 8.96
C ALA A 200 4.69 2.88 9.74
N ALA A 201 4.57 2.77 11.07
CA ALA A 201 4.30 3.90 11.94
C ALA A 201 5.41 4.96 11.87
N ARG A 202 6.68 4.52 11.83
CA ARG A 202 7.84 5.39 11.66
C ARG A 202 7.79 6.14 10.32
N LEU A 203 7.56 5.44 9.20
CA LEU A 203 7.38 6.07 7.88
C LEU A 203 6.25 7.12 7.90
N ALA A 204 5.12 6.79 8.53
CA ALA A 204 3.99 7.70 8.64
C ALA A 204 4.27 8.92 9.55
N HIS A 205 5.22 8.81 10.48
CA HIS A 205 5.57 9.87 11.42
C HIS A 205 6.69 10.77 10.87
N GLU A 206 7.81 10.18 10.46
CA GLU A 206 9.02 10.86 9.98
C GLU A 206 8.88 11.34 8.52
N GLY A 207 7.99 10.74 7.72
CA GLY A 207 7.72 11.19 6.36
C GLY A 207 8.78 10.72 5.37
N SER A 208 9.02 11.55 4.33
CA SER A 208 9.90 11.19 3.21
C SER A 208 11.31 10.84 3.65
N ASP A 209 11.79 11.41 4.74
CA ASP A 209 13.19 11.25 5.20
C ASP A 209 13.47 9.83 5.67
N ALA A 210 12.45 9.14 6.18
CA ALA A 210 12.53 7.76 6.64
C ALA A 210 12.45 6.71 5.52
N CYS A 211 12.07 7.10 4.31
CA CYS A 211 11.93 6.19 3.18
C CYS A 211 13.29 5.66 2.72
N ARG A 212 13.37 4.37 2.43
CA ARG A 212 14.58 3.73 1.91
C ARG A 212 14.93 4.19 0.50
N ASP A 213 13.93 4.34 -0.35
CA ASP A 213 14.08 4.58 -1.79
C ASP A 213 12.88 5.34 -2.38
N GLY A 214 12.98 5.72 -3.65
CA GLY A 214 11.95 6.46 -4.36
C GLY A 214 10.62 5.71 -4.49
N SER A 215 10.63 4.37 -4.56
CA SER A 215 9.39 3.57 -4.61
C SER A 215 8.62 3.67 -3.30
N GLU A 216 9.30 3.56 -2.16
CA GLU A 216 8.69 3.74 -0.84
C GLU A 216 8.23 5.18 -0.62
N ALA A 217 9.01 6.17 -1.08
CA ALA A 217 8.61 7.56 -1.05
C ALA A 217 7.34 7.81 -1.90
N LEU A 218 7.27 7.30 -3.12
CA LEU A 218 6.06 7.42 -3.95
C LEU A 218 4.84 6.78 -3.26
N ALA A 219 5.00 5.58 -2.71
CA ALA A 219 3.94 4.86 -2.01
C ALA A 219 3.44 5.61 -0.77
N LEU A 220 4.36 6.11 0.05
CA LEU A 220 4.04 6.94 1.22
C LEU A 220 3.38 8.26 0.82
N GLY A 221 3.80 8.88 -0.29
CA GLY A 221 3.16 10.06 -0.86
C GLY A 221 1.70 9.81 -1.21
N ARG A 222 1.38 8.67 -1.85
CA ARG A 222 -0.01 8.24 -2.13
C ARG A 222 -0.82 7.99 -0.84
N VAL A 223 -0.17 7.61 0.26
CA VAL A 223 -0.82 7.49 1.57
C VAL A 223 -1.16 8.88 2.12
N TYR A 224 -0.20 9.81 2.14
CA TYR A 224 -0.45 11.18 2.60
C TYR A 224 -1.49 11.92 1.75
N GLU A 225 -1.46 11.76 0.43
CA GLU A 225 -2.43 12.38 -0.48
C GLU A 225 -3.86 11.94 -0.14
N ARG A 226 -4.08 10.64 0.08
CA ARG A 226 -5.39 10.11 0.51
C ARG A 226 -5.82 10.62 1.88
N ALA A 227 -4.87 10.85 2.78
CA ALA A 227 -5.13 11.44 4.09
C ALA A 227 -5.29 12.97 4.05
N GLY A 228 -5.19 13.62 2.87
CA GLY A 228 -5.27 15.07 2.72
C GLY A 228 -4.03 15.84 3.21
N ALA A 229 -2.94 15.14 3.58
CA ALA A 229 -1.69 15.73 4.05
C ALA A 229 -0.82 16.16 2.86
N VAL A 230 -1.28 17.19 2.14
CA VAL A 230 -0.72 17.63 0.85
C VAL A 230 0.79 17.89 0.91
N ASP A 231 1.26 18.68 1.88
CA ASP A 231 2.67 19.08 1.92
C ASP A 231 3.59 17.87 2.15
N ARG A 232 3.16 16.94 2.99
CA ARG A 232 3.88 15.67 3.23
C ARG A 232 3.87 14.79 1.98
N ALA A 233 2.77 14.77 1.22
CA ALA A 233 2.69 14.05 -0.04
C ALA A 233 3.66 14.62 -1.07
N LEU A 234 3.70 15.95 -1.22
CA LEU A 234 4.63 16.64 -2.13
C LEU A 234 6.09 16.40 -1.76
N ALA A 235 6.45 16.42 -0.47
CA ALA A 235 7.80 16.09 -0.03
C ALA A 235 8.21 14.66 -0.44
N CYS A 236 7.29 13.70 -0.29
CA CYS A 236 7.50 12.32 -0.70
C CYS A 236 7.66 12.18 -2.22
N TYR A 237 6.80 12.81 -3.02
CA TYR A 237 6.94 12.79 -4.48
C TYR A 237 8.24 13.49 -4.92
N GLY A 238 8.61 14.60 -4.29
CA GLY A 238 9.86 15.30 -4.57
C GLY A 238 11.09 14.45 -4.25
N ARG A 239 11.04 13.59 -3.21
CA ARG A 239 12.09 12.59 -2.96
C ARG A 239 12.11 11.51 -4.05
N ALA A 240 10.95 10.97 -4.41
CA ALA A 240 10.83 9.93 -5.43
C ALA A 240 11.33 10.38 -6.81
N ALA A 241 11.02 11.61 -7.23
CA ALA A 241 11.47 12.17 -8.50
C ALA A 241 13.00 12.39 -8.55
N ARG A 242 13.61 12.77 -7.42
CA ARG A 242 15.06 13.07 -7.32
C ARG A 242 15.94 11.84 -7.06
N ASP A 243 15.36 10.70 -6.70
CA ASP A 243 16.14 9.48 -6.46
C ASP A 243 16.74 8.99 -7.79
N SER A 244 18.07 9.02 -7.90
CA SER A 244 18.78 8.58 -9.10
C SER A 244 18.55 7.10 -9.42
N HIS A 245 18.35 6.26 -8.41
CA HIS A 245 18.22 4.81 -8.53
C HIS A 245 16.78 4.33 -8.69
N ALA A 246 15.80 5.22 -8.53
CA ALA A 246 14.40 4.87 -8.73
C ALA A 246 14.13 4.50 -10.20
N ALA A 247 13.24 3.52 -10.39
CA ALA A 247 12.77 3.17 -11.71
C ALA A 247 12.07 4.37 -12.38
N VAL A 248 12.14 4.44 -13.72
CA VAL A 248 11.65 5.60 -14.47
C VAL A 248 10.14 5.84 -14.31
N ASP A 249 9.36 4.77 -14.15
CA ASP A 249 7.93 4.82 -13.84
C ASP A 249 7.64 5.47 -12.48
N VAL A 250 8.45 5.17 -11.47
CA VAL A 250 8.37 5.79 -10.15
C VAL A 250 8.62 7.30 -10.24
N LYS A 251 9.69 7.70 -10.94
CA LYS A 251 9.99 9.13 -11.15
C LYS A 251 8.89 9.81 -11.95
N GLY A 252 8.45 9.17 -13.02
CA GLY A 252 7.39 9.68 -13.89
C GLY A 252 6.09 9.92 -13.15
N GLU A 253 5.64 8.96 -12.33
CA GLU A 253 4.42 9.13 -11.55
C GLU A 253 4.59 10.18 -10.44
N ALA A 254 5.75 10.27 -9.82
CA ALA A 254 6.02 11.30 -8.83
C ALA A 254 5.90 12.71 -9.44
N LEU A 255 6.53 12.96 -10.59
CA LEU A 255 6.41 14.21 -11.34
C LEU A 255 4.95 14.46 -11.75
N TYR A 256 4.26 13.44 -12.28
CA TYR A 256 2.82 13.48 -12.56
C TYR A 256 2.00 13.99 -11.37
N ARG A 257 2.26 13.51 -10.16
CA ARG A 257 1.48 13.94 -8.99
C ARG A 257 1.84 15.38 -8.57
N ILE A 258 3.12 15.76 -8.64
CA ILE A 258 3.57 17.13 -8.33
C ILE A 258 2.94 18.15 -9.29
N GLY A 259 3.03 17.92 -10.60
CA GLY A 259 2.53 18.88 -11.58
C GLY A 259 0.99 18.99 -11.54
N LEU A 260 0.27 17.90 -11.24
CA LEU A 260 -1.18 17.96 -10.98
C LEU A 260 -1.50 18.89 -9.82
N ARG A 261 -0.70 18.82 -8.75
CA ARG A 261 -0.89 19.67 -7.57
C ARG A 261 -0.62 21.14 -7.88
N HIS A 262 0.49 21.46 -8.54
CA HIS A 262 0.80 22.82 -8.99
C HIS A 262 -0.31 23.39 -9.88
N ARG A 263 -0.82 22.59 -10.81
CA ARG A 263 -1.95 22.99 -11.68
C ARG A 263 -3.21 23.31 -10.88
N ARG A 264 -3.56 22.50 -9.87
CA ARG A 264 -4.72 22.75 -8.99
C ARG A 264 -4.58 24.06 -8.21
N GLU A 265 -3.37 24.41 -7.80
CA GLU A 265 -3.06 25.66 -7.08
C GLU A 265 -2.84 26.86 -8.00
N ARG A 266 -3.11 26.71 -9.30
CA ARG A 266 -2.91 27.76 -10.32
C ARG A 266 -1.45 28.20 -10.49
N ARG A 267 -0.49 27.39 -10.03
CA ARG A 267 0.96 27.52 -10.24
C ARG A 267 1.33 26.94 -11.61
N PHE A 268 0.88 27.61 -12.67
CA PHE A 268 0.91 27.05 -14.02
C PHE A 268 2.30 26.97 -14.63
N ALA A 269 3.20 27.90 -14.29
CA ALA A 269 4.57 27.90 -14.78
C ALA A 269 5.37 26.75 -14.16
N GLU A 270 5.22 26.55 -12.85
CA GLU A 270 5.82 25.45 -12.10
C GLU A 270 5.27 24.09 -12.57
N ALA A 271 3.95 24.00 -12.79
CA ALA A 271 3.36 22.82 -13.40
C ALA A 271 3.95 22.51 -14.79
N ALA A 272 4.12 23.52 -15.65
CA ALA A 272 4.73 23.34 -16.96
C ALA A 272 6.20 22.89 -16.86
N ALA A 273 6.97 23.42 -15.91
CA ALA A 273 8.35 22.95 -15.68
C ALA A 273 8.40 21.45 -15.34
N ILE A 274 7.54 20.99 -14.42
CA ILE A 274 7.43 19.57 -14.06
C ILE A 274 6.99 18.70 -15.24
N TRP A 275 6.11 19.20 -16.12
CA TRP A 275 5.69 18.48 -17.32
C TRP A 275 6.77 18.36 -18.38
N ARG A 276 7.63 19.37 -18.53
CA ARG A 276 8.81 19.25 -19.40
C ARG A 276 9.75 18.17 -18.86
N GLU A 277 10.04 18.20 -17.56
CA GLU A 277 10.88 17.18 -16.90
C GLU A 277 10.30 15.77 -17.08
N LEU A 278 8.99 15.58 -16.87
CA LEU A 278 8.31 14.30 -17.06
C LEU A 278 8.40 13.79 -18.51
N ARG A 279 8.24 14.67 -19.49
CA ARG A 279 8.33 14.34 -20.91
C ARG A 279 9.76 13.91 -21.29
N ASP A 280 10.75 14.57 -20.72
CA ASP A 280 12.16 14.38 -21.04
C ASP A 280 12.78 13.14 -20.34
N LEU A 281 12.02 12.45 -19.47
CA LEU A 281 12.42 11.16 -18.92
C LEU A 281 12.46 10.08 -20.02
N ASP A 282 13.61 9.42 -20.17
CA ASP A 282 13.77 8.25 -21.05
C ASP A 282 13.11 7.01 -20.43
N GLY A 283 11.83 6.83 -20.72
CA GLY A 283 10.99 5.74 -20.21
C GLY A 283 10.87 4.53 -21.13
N GLY A 284 11.44 4.59 -22.33
CA GLY A 284 11.15 3.67 -23.44
C GLY A 284 9.63 3.53 -23.72
N SER A 285 9.25 2.44 -24.36
CA SER A 285 7.85 2.15 -24.73
C SER A 285 7.04 1.47 -23.62
N ARG A 286 7.34 1.76 -22.34
CA ARG A 286 6.55 1.21 -21.21
C ARG A 286 5.15 1.83 -21.20
N PRO A 287 4.06 1.03 -21.06
CA PRO A 287 2.69 1.54 -21.16
C PRO A 287 2.40 2.73 -20.23
N LEU A 288 2.78 2.64 -18.95
CA LEU A 288 2.58 3.73 -17.99
C LEU A 288 3.35 5.00 -18.40
N MET A 289 4.59 4.86 -18.87
CA MET A 289 5.39 6.01 -19.28
C MET A 289 4.83 6.68 -20.54
N THR A 290 4.34 5.91 -21.50
CA THR A 290 3.62 6.43 -22.68
C THR A 290 2.40 7.25 -22.26
N GLU A 291 1.58 6.74 -21.33
CA GLU A 291 0.43 7.48 -20.81
C GLU A 291 0.82 8.79 -20.11
N LEU A 292 1.86 8.75 -19.27
CA LEU A 292 2.32 9.92 -18.53
C LEU A 292 2.96 10.98 -19.45
N ARG A 293 3.79 10.59 -20.41
CA ARG A 293 4.41 11.50 -21.40
C ARG A 293 3.36 12.13 -22.30
N ARG A 294 2.36 11.36 -22.75
CA ARG A 294 1.20 11.88 -23.47
C ARG A 294 0.45 12.94 -22.65
N PHE A 295 0.12 12.64 -21.40
CA PHE A 295 -0.57 13.59 -20.53
C PHE A 295 0.23 14.87 -20.36
N ALA A 296 1.56 14.76 -20.17
CA ALA A 296 2.45 15.90 -20.06
C ALA A 296 2.44 16.76 -21.32
N ALA A 297 2.52 16.15 -22.51
CA ALA A 297 2.45 16.84 -23.79
C ALA A 297 1.11 17.57 -23.99
N GLU A 298 -0.03 16.92 -23.68
CA GLU A 298 -1.35 17.56 -23.74
C GLU A 298 -1.45 18.75 -22.78
N ALA A 299 -0.89 18.65 -21.57
CA ALA A 299 -0.89 19.72 -20.58
C ALA A 299 0.03 20.89 -20.98
N LEU A 300 1.20 20.61 -21.56
CA LEU A 300 2.09 21.62 -22.11
C LEU A 300 1.46 22.34 -23.31
N ALA A 301 0.77 21.62 -24.20
CA ALA A 301 0.06 22.25 -25.32
C ALA A 301 -0.97 23.30 -24.85
N VAL A 302 -1.69 23.03 -23.75
CA VAL A 302 -2.59 24.02 -23.11
C VAL A 302 -1.80 25.22 -22.60
N HIS A 303 -0.65 24.97 -21.96
CA HIS A 303 0.19 26.03 -21.41
C HIS A 303 0.71 26.97 -22.52
N HIS A 304 1.28 26.40 -23.58
CA HIS A 304 1.76 27.15 -24.75
C HIS A 304 0.63 27.96 -25.41
N GLU A 305 -0.55 27.35 -25.63
CA GLU A 305 -1.69 28.05 -26.26
C GLU A 305 -2.22 29.23 -25.41
N HIS A 306 -2.42 29.01 -24.11
CA HIS A 306 -3.18 29.94 -23.27
C HIS A 306 -2.32 30.89 -22.44
N ARG A 307 -1.07 30.55 -22.15
CA ARG A 307 -0.17 31.32 -21.26
C ARG A 307 0.96 31.97 -22.02
N GLU A 308 1.70 31.17 -22.80
CA GLU A 308 2.85 31.68 -23.57
C GLU A 308 2.41 32.30 -24.91
N ARG A 309 1.18 32.01 -25.36
CA ARG A 309 0.63 32.44 -26.68
C ARG A 309 1.44 31.93 -27.86
N ASP A 310 2.19 30.85 -27.64
CA ASP A 310 2.94 30.11 -28.65
C ASP A 310 2.04 29.03 -29.27
N LEU A 311 1.44 29.37 -30.41
CA LEU A 311 0.54 28.46 -31.12
C LEU A 311 1.29 27.35 -31.87
N GLU A 312 2.54 27.59 -32.27
CA GLU A 312 3.34 26.61 -33.01
C GLU A 312 3.84 25.52 -32.06
N GLY A 313 4.44 25.90 -30.93
CA GLY A 313 4.83 24.92 -29.91
C GLY A 313 3.63 24.17 -29.33
N ALA A 314 2.48 24.83 -29.15
CA ALA A 314 1.25 24.15 -28.75
C ALA A 314 0.80 23.08 -29.76
N ARG A 315 0.99 23.34 -31.06
CA ARG A 315 0.66 22.40 -32.14
C ARG A 315 1.61 21.21 -32.16
N GLU A 316 2.91 21.45 -32.06
CA GLU A 316 3.94 20.39 -32.00
C GLU A 316 3.68 19.43 -30.82
N LEU A 317 3.41 19.99 -29.63
CA LEU A 317 3.08 19.19 -28.46
C LEU A 317 1.77 18.39 -28.61
N ALA A 318 0.77 18.94 -29.31
CA ALA A 318 -0.46 18.23 -29.59
C ALA A 318 -0.26 17.07 -30.59
N LEU A 319 0.64 17.21 -31.56
CA LEU A 319 1.03 16.12 -32.47
C LEU A 319 1.76 15.01 -31.72
N LEU A 320 2.74 15.36 -30.89
CA LEU A 320 3.48 14.38 -30.09
C LEU A 320 2.55 13.58 -29.15
N ALA A 321 1.55 14.24 -28.57
CA ALA A 321 0.52 13.56 -27.78
C ALA A 321 -0.35 12.56 -28.57
N LEU A 322 -0.52 12.78 -29.88
CA LEU A 322 -1.23 11.85 -30.77
C LEU A 322 -0.33 10.67 -31.16
N GLU A 323 0.94 10.91 -31.45
CA GLU A 323 1.91 9.85 -31.77
C GLU A 323 2.04 8.83 -30.63
N GLU A 324 2.10 9.31 -29.38
CA GLU A 324 2.09 8.44 -28.18
C GLU A 324 0.74 7.71 -27.98
N ALA A 325 -0.34 8.12 -28.64
CA ALA A 325 -1.67 7.50 -28.51
C ALA A 325 -1.94 6.36 -29.52
N ASP A 326 -1.17 6.28 -30.61
CA ASP A 326 -1.35 5.26 -31.65
C ASP A 326 -0.73 3.89 -31.26
N GLY A 327 -0.03 3.82 -30.12
CA GLY A 327 0.34 2.57 -29.45
C GLY A 327 -0.84 1.96 -28.68
N ALA A 328 -1.44 0.91 -29.24
CA ALA A 328 -2.41 -0.01 -28.64
C ALA A 328 -3.48 0.59 -27.67
N SER A 329 -4.72 0.71 -28.19
CA SER A 329 -5.99 0.70 -27.44
C SER A 329 -6.47 1.99 -26.75
N PHE A 330 -6.51 3.15 -27.41
CA PHE A 330 -7.13 4.36 -26.81
C PHE A 330 -7.85 5.30 -27.81
N HIS A 331 -8.92 4.83 -28.46
CA HIS A 331 -9.68 5.64 -29.45
C HIS A 331 -10.38 6.89 -28.89
N VAL A 332 -10.84 6.88 -27.63
CA VAL A 332 -11.71 7.97 -27.08
C VAL A 332 -10.92 9.19 -26.61
N LYS A 333 -9.73 9.03 -26.00
CA LYS A 333 -8.95 10.17 -25.50
C LYS A 333 -8.25 10.95 -26.62
N ALA A 334 -7.95 10.31 -27.76
CA ALA A 334 -7.31 10.96 -28.90
C ALA A 334 -8.21 12.01 -29.58
N GLU A 335 -9.53 11.91 -29.41
CA GLU A 335 -10.48 12.84 -30.03
C GLU A 335 -10.36 14.28 -29.50
N ALA A 336 -10.20 14.46 -28.18
CA ALA A 336 -9.99 15.77 -27.59
C ALA A 336 -8.70 16.44 -28.09
N THR A 337 -7.63 15.65 -28.27
CA THR A 337 -6.33 16.12 -28.79
C THR A 337 -6.45 16.48 -30.27
N ARG A 338 -7.15 15.68 -31.08
CA ARG A 338 -7.45 16.00 -32.50
C ARG A 338 -8.26 17.30 -32.62
N HIS A 339 -9.31 17.47 -31.81
CA HIS A 339 -10.09 18.72 -31.81
C HIS A 339 -9.26 19.94 -31.45
N ARG A 340 -8.33 19.82 -30.50
CA ARG A 340 -7.39 20.90 -30.18
C ARG A 340 -6.47 21.20 -31.35
N LEU A 341 -5.92 20.18 -32.00
CA LEU A 341 -5.05 20.35 -33.17
C LEU A 341 -5.77 21.12 -34.28
N SER A 342 -6.98 20.71 -34.66
CA SER A 342 -7.79 21.42 -35.67
C SER A 342 -8.12 22.86 -35.27
N ARG A 343 -8.28 23.14 -33.97
CA ARG A 343 -8.48 24.49 -33.45
C ARG A 343 -7.21 25.34 -33.56
N LEU A 344 -6.04 24.76 -33.25
CA LEU A 344 -4.75 25.43 -33.37
C LEU A 344 -4.40 25.73 -34.83
N ASP A 345 -4.62 24.78 -35.74
CA ASP A 345 -4.41 24.95 -37.18
C ASP A 345 -5.24 26.12 -37.73
N ARG A 346 -6.52 26.23 -37.32
CA ARG A 346 -7.39 27.34 -37.71
C ARG A 346 -6.88 28.68 -37.19
N LYS A 347 -6.42 28.74 -35.94
CA LYS A 347 -5.85 29.97 -35.36
C LYS A 347 -4.55 30.40 -36.05
N LEU A 348 -3.70 29.43 -36.40
CA LEU A 348 -2.46 29.67 -37.14
C LEU A 348 -2.73 30.18 -38.56
N ALA A 349 -3.72 29.61 -39.26
CA ALA A 349 -4.16 30.09 -40.57
C ALA A 349 -4.67 31.54 -40.49
N GLN A 350 -5.55 31.85 -39.53
CA GLN A 350 -6.05 33.21 -39.32
C GLN A 350 -4.95 34.22 -38.97
N LYS A 351 -3.94 33.82 -38.19
CA LYS A 351 -2.79 34.67 -37.85
C LYS A 351 -1.93 34.96 -39.10
N LYS A 352 -1.69 33.95 -39.95
CA LYS A 352 -0.98 34.12 -41.23
C LYS A 352 -1.72 35.06 -42.17
N ASP A 353 -3.04 34.90 -42.31
CA ASP A 353 -3.87 35.78 -43.12
C ASP A 353 -3.85 37.23 -42.59
N SER A 354 -3.95 37.43 -41.27
CA SER A 354 -3.86 38.77 -40.67
C SER A 354 -2.51 39.46 -40.88
N HIS A 355 -1.40 38.71 -40.91
CA HIS A 355 -0.07 39.24 -41.21
C HIS A 355 0.10 39.57 -42.70
N LEU A 356 -0.52 38.81 -43.60
CA LEU A 356 -0.49 39.06 -45.05
C LEU A 356 -1.31 40.29 -45.46
N PHE A 357 -2.42 40.58 -44.75
CA PHE A 357 -3.29 41.73 -45.04
C PHE A 357 -3.02 42.97 -44.16
N GLY A 358 -2.23 42.87 -43.09
CA GLY A 358 -1.91 43.98 -42.17
C GLY A 358 -0.65 44.79 -42.52
N GLY A 359 0.09 44.40 -43.57
CA GLY A 359 1.32 45.08 -44.03
C GLY A 359 1.13 46.19 -45.07
N CYS A 360 -0.12 46.56 -45.38
CA CYS A 360 -0.45 47.66 -46.28
C CYS A 360 -1.17 48.79 -45.53
N ILE A 361 -0.44 49.54 -44.69
CA ILE A 361 -0.74 50.95 -44.38
C ILE A 361 0.59 51.71 -44.28
#